data_AF-A0A660VNE2-F1
#
_entry.id   AF-A0A660VNE2-F1
#
_cell.length_a   1.000
_cell.length_b   1.000
_cell.length_c   1.000
_cell.angle_alpha   90.00
_cell.angle_beta   90.00
_cell.angle_gamma   90.00
#
_symmetry.space_group_name_H-M   'P 1'
#
loop_
_entity.id
_entity.type
_entity.pdbx_description
1 polymer ?
#
loop_
_entity_poly.entity_id
_entity_poly.type
_entity_poly.pdbx_seq_one_letter_code
_entity_poly.pdbx_strand_id
1 'polypeptide(L)'
;MLAPPVEPATGLPAPLAASRQAIVPAQPVATNEVERQLVLLAYDIDEELRVTAAEDLAAWVPGEAEAGLAQAAAADESPRVREAALRSLEGALATDVVALFAEALTDPDLWVQDAGETGLYRNDDRDRSKNALALLCLSEARDVRLRAAELLDEMDAGELPWDELYDGPTGLPWAPPPSDETDPSGDTDDH
;
A
#
# COMPACT_ATOMS: atom_id res chain seq x y z
N MET A 1 88.38 -8.99 -5.55
CA MET A 1 86.97 -9.17 -5.99
C MET A 1 86.11 -9.33 -4.76
N LEU A 2 85.09 -8.47 -4.59
CA LEU A 2 83.81 -8.68 -3.85
C LEU A 2 83.92 -9.03 -2.34
N ALA A 3 83.15 -8.49 -1.38
CA ALA A 3 82.04 -7.54 -1.31
C ALA A 3 81.92 -7.03 0.18
N PRO A 4 81.27 -5.89 0.44
CA PRO A 4 81.04 -5.30 1.78
C PRO A 4 80.04 -6.07 2.68
N PRO A 5 79.94 -5.73 3.99
CA PRO A 5 79.10 -6.44 4.96
C PRO A 5 77.60 -6.31 4.64
N VAL A 6 76.89 -7.43 4.75
CA VAL A 6 75.44 -7.53 4.58
C VAL A 6 74.76 -7.25 5.92
N GLU A 7 74.18 -6.06 6.07
CA GLU A 7 72.82 -5.93 6.64
C GLU A 7 71.85 -6.04 5.45
N PRO A 8 70.61 -6.58 5.55
CA PRO A 8 69.61 -6.28 6.59
C PRO A 8 68.64 -7.44 6.93
N ALA A 9 67.90 -7.36 8.05
CA ALA A 9 66.65 -8.13 8.19
C ALA A 9 65.73 -7.59 9.31
N THR A 10 65.03 -6.49 9.05
CA THR A 10 63.75 -6.19 9.71
C THR A 10 62.71 -5.78 8.66
N GLY A 11 62.43 -6.71 7.76
CA GLY A 11 61.18 -6.70 7.00
C GLY A 11 60.13 -7.48 7.78
N LEU A 12 59.10 -6.80 8.28
CA LEU A 12 57.90 -7.44 8.83
C LEU A 12 57.21 -8.27 7.73
N PRO A 13 56.96 -9.58 7.91
CA PRO A 13 56.04 -10.32 7.05
C PRO A 13 54.59 -10.04 7.47
N ALA A 14 53.75 -9.78 6.47
CA ALA A 14 52.30 -9.62 6.58
C ALA A 14 51.63 -10.79 7.33
N PRO A 15 50.61 -10.57 8.18
CA PRO A 15 49.90 -11.68 8.79
C PRO A 15 48.87 -12.27 7.82
N LEU A 16 49.09 -13.56 7.55
CA LEU A 16 48.12 -14.63 7.32
C LEU A 16 46.84 -14.28 6.54
N ALA A 17 46.85 -14.68 5.28
CA ALA A 17 45.66 -15.20 4.61
C ALA A 17 45.13 -16.43 5.39
N ALA A 18 44.17 -16.18 6.28
CA ALA A 18 43.36 -17.22 6.89
C ALA A 18 41.98 -17.21 6.23
N SER A 19 41.73 -18.25 5.44
CA SER A 19 40.42 -18.62 4.91
C SER A 19 39.35 -18.54 5.99
N ARG A 20 38.40 -17.63 5.80
CA ARG A 20 37.04 -17.78 6.31
C ARG A 20 36.11 -17.46 5.15
N GLN A 21 35.63 -18.52 4.49
CA GLN A 21 34.26 -18.50 4.01
C GLN A 21 33.42 -18.14 5.23
N ALA A 22 33.12 -16.86 5.38
CA ALA A 22 32.03 -16.45 6.24
C ALA A 22 30.79 -17.02 5.56
N ILE A 23 30.20 -18.03 6.19
CA ILE A 23 28.79 -18.28 6.07
C ILE A 23 28.16 -16.93 6.36
N VAL A 24 27.70 -16.25 5.30
CA VAL A 24 26.86 -15.07 5.44
C VAL A 24 25.61 -15.59 6.15
N PRO A 25 25.33 -15.21 7.41
CA PRO A 25 24.01 -15.50 7.95
C PRO A 25 23.02 -14.78 7.03
N ALA A 26 22.04 -15.51 6.51
CA ALA A 26 20.94 -14.96 5.74
C ALA A 26 20.42 -13.71 6.45
N GLN A 27 20.61 -12.55 5.85
CA GLN A 27 20.06 -11.29 6.33
C GLN A 27 18.53 -11.41 6.29
N PRO A 28 17.78 -10.92 7.29
CA PRO A 28 16.37 -10.64 7.12
C PRO A 28 16.25 -9.44 6.19
N VAL A 29 16.09 -9.67 4.89
CA VAL A 29 16.09 -8.63 3.84
C VAL A 29 14.84 -7.73 3.91
N ALA A 30 13.77 -8.14 4.59
CA ALA A 30 12.47 -7.47 4.55
C ALA A 30 12.38 -6.17 5.38
N THR A 31 13.02 -6.08 6.56
CA THR A 31 12.82 -4.94 7.47
C THR A 31 13.55 -3.69 7.00
N ASN A 32 14.76 -3.84 6.43
CA ASN A 32 15.55 -2.71 5.96
C ASN A 32 14.93 -1.99 4.75
N GLU A 33 14.18 -2.71 3.91
CA GLU A 33 13.59 -2.11 2.70
C GLU A 33 12.31 -1.33 3.05
N VAL A 34 11.43 -1.89 3.89
CA VAL A 34 10.25 -1.15 4.38
C VAL A 34 10.67 0.12 5.10
N GLU A 35 11.63 0.04 6.02
CA GLU A 35 12.17 1.23 6.72
C GLU A 35 12.73 2.26 5.74
N ARG A 36 13.46 1.81 4.71
CA ARG A 36 14.02 2.70 3.68
C ARG A 36 12.93 3.40 2.90
N GLN A 37 11.92 2.68 2.43
CA GLN A 37 10.82 3.25 1.65
C GLN A 37 9.98 4.21 2.50
N LEU A 38 9.76 3.89 3.77
CA LEU A 38 9.12 4.81 4.72
C LEU A 38 9.91 6.12 4.89
N VAL A 39 11.24 6.05 4.94
CA VAL A 39 12.08 7.26 5.00
C VAL A 39 11.97 8.08 3.72
N LEU A 40 11.98 7.43 2.55
CA LEU A 40 11.80 8.12 1.26
C LEU A 40 10.44 8.80 1.20
N LEU A 41 9.37 8.05 1.49
CA LEU A 41 8.00 8.55 1.50
C LEU A 41 7.81 9.74 2.46
N ALA A 42 8.45 9.72 3.63
CA ALA A 42 8.23 10.76 4.63
C ALA A 42 9.08 12.02 4.44
N TYR A 43 10.26 11.92 3.82
CA TYR A 43 11.27 12.97 3.90
C TYR A 43 11.99 13.31 2.60
N ASP A 44 11.84 12.54 1.53
CA ASP A 44 12.49 12.89 0.27
C ASP A 44 11.86 14.16 -0.31
N ILE A 45 12.67 15.04 -0.88
CA ILE A 45 12.21 16.27 -1.51
C ILE A 45 11.64 16.02 -2.90
N ASP A 46 12.05 14.91 -3.53
CA ASP A 46 11.60 14.53 -4.86
C ASP A 46 10.26 13.80 -4.77
N GLU A 47 9.22 14.45 -5.29
CA GLU A 47 7.87 13.90 -5.39
C GLU A 47 7.87 12.52 -6.07
N GLU A 48 8.65 12.32 -7.13
CA GLU A 48 8.63 11.05 -7.87
C GLU A 48 9.18 9.91 -7.01
N LEU A 49 10.21 10.17 -6.20
CA LEU A 49 10.73 9.19 -5.26
C LEU A 49 9.73 8.87 -4.15
N ARG A 50 8.95 9.87 -3.68
CA ARG A 50 7.88 9.64 -2.71
C ARG A 50 6.74 8.81 -3.30
N VAL A 51 6.34 9.07 -4.54
CA VAL A 51 5.33 8.27 -5.26
C VAL A 51 5.82 6.82 -5.41
N THR A 52 7.04 6.61 -5.92
CA THR A 52 7.61 5.26 -6.05
C THR A 52 7.70 4.55 -4.71
N ALA A 53 8.09 5.25 -3.64
CA ALA A 53 8.11 4.68 -2.31
C ALA A 53 6.72 4.24 -1.83
N ALA A 54 5.68 5.04 -2.09
CA ALA A 54 4.30 4.67 -1.77
C ALA A 54 3.84 3.44 -2.55
N GLU A 55 4.14 3.36 -3.84
CA GLU A 55 3.80 2.22 -4.70
C GLU A 55 4.53 0.94 -4.27
N ASP A 56 5.84 1.05 -3.98
CA ASP A 56 6.64 -0.07 -3.49
C ASP A 56 6.06 -0.60 -2.17
N LEU A 57 5.66 0.31 -1.25
CA LEU A 57 5.12 -0.04 0.06
C LEU A 57 3.86 -0.91 0.03
N ALA A 58 3.09 -0.88 -1.08
CA ALA A 58 1.91 -1.73 -1.27
C ALA A 58 2.22 -3.23 -1.11
N ALA A 59 3.43 -3.66 -1.51
CA ALA A 59 3.83 -5.06 -1.46
C ALA A 59 4.06 -5.61 -0.03
N TRP A 60 4.10 -4.73 0.99
CA TRP A 60 4.46 -5.09 2.37
C TRP A 60 3.37 -4.78 3.40
N VAL A 61 2.16 -4.44 2.97
CA VAL A 61 0.99 -4.33 3.86
C VAL A 61 0.61 -5.73 4.39
N PRO A 62 0.33 -5.92 5.71
CA PRO A 62 0.06 -4.92 6.76
C PRO A 62 1.25 -4.62 7.71
N GLY A 63 1.14 -3.54 8.51
CA GLY A 63 2.10 -3.19 9.56
C GLY A 63 2.64 -1.76 9.46
N GLU A 64 3.95 -1.57 9.64
CA GLU A 64 4.60 -0.24 9.59
C GLU A 64 4.43 0.46 8.23
N ALA A 65 4.42 -0.31 7.13
CA ALA A 65 4.14 0.19 5.79
C ALA A 65 2.77 0.88 5.72
N GLU A 66 1.74 0.29 6.33
CA GLU A 66 0.38 0.80 6.33
C GLU A 66 0.28 2.14 7.08
N ALA A 67 0.91 2.26 8.24
CA ALA A 67 0.91 3.50 9.01
C ALA A 67 1.62 4.65 8.25
N GLY A 68 2.73 4.36 7.58
CA GLY A 68 3.41 5.34 6.73
C GLY A 68 2.60 5.77 5.52
N LEU A 69 1.96 4.81 4.85
CA LEU A 69 1.05 5.08 3.73
C LEU A 69 -0.16 5.91 4.19
N ALA A 70 -0.79 5.58 5.32
CA ALA A 70 -1.92 6.33 5.85
C ALA A 70 -1.52 7.78 6.20
N GLN A 71 -0.33 7.98 6.77
CA GLN A 71 0.19 9.32 7.05
C GLN A 71 0.44 10.12 5.76
N ALA A 72 0.99 9.49 4.73
CA ALA A 72 1.23 10.14 3.44
C ALA A 72 -0.09 10.48 2.73
N ALA A 73 -1.03 9.53 2.68
CA ALA A 73 -2.37 9.73 2.12
C ALA A 73 -3.12 10.91 2.77
N ALA A 74 -2.97 11.11 4.08
CA ALA A 74 -3.66 12.17 4.79
C ALA A 74 -2.99 13.55 4.66
N ALA A 75 -1.67 13.62 4.44
CA ALA A 75 -0.93 14.84 4.72
C ALA A 75 0.25 15.17 3.78
N ASP A 76 0.59 14.33 2.79
CA ASP A 76 1.61 14.72 1.82
C ASP A 76 1.15 15.96 1.05
N GLU A 77 2.07 16.89 0.82
CA GLU A 77 1.79 18.11 0.07
C GLU A 77 1.41 17.82 -1.40
N SER A 78 1.96 16.74 -1.96
CA SER A 78 1.71 16.35 -3.34
C SER A 78 0.44 15.51 -3.44
N PRO A 79 -0.53 15.92 -4.27
CA PRO A 79 -1.71 15.10 -4.52
C PRO A 79 -1.37 13.76 -5.16
N ARG A 80 -0.29 13.68 -5.96
CA ARG A 80 0.14 12.41 -6.57
C ARG A 80 0.63 11.41 -5.53
N VAL A 81 1.32 11.88 -4.49
CA VAL A 81 1.75 11.03 -3.39
C VAL A 81 0.55 10.60 -2.55
N ARG A 82 -0.41 11.51 -2.28
CA ARG A 82 -1.64 11.15 -1.56
C ARG A 82 -2.46 10.09 -2.31
N GLU A 83 -2.66 10.28 -3.61
CA GLU A 83 -3.33 9.33 -4.51
C GLU A 83 -2.61 7.96 -4.50
N ALA A 84 -1.30 7.94 -4.73
CA ALA A 84 -0.51 6.72 -4.75
C ALA A 84 -0.61 5.98 -3.40
N ALA A 85 -0.51 6.71 -2.29
CA ALA A 85 -0.63 6.13 -0.96
C ALA A 85 -2.02 5.54 -0.69
N LEU A 86 -3.11 6.19 -1.13
CA LEU A 86 -4.46 5.65 -1.04
C LEU A 86 -4.60 4.37 -1.86
N ARG A 87 -4.13 4.35 -3.11
CA ARG A 87 -4.18 3.15 -3.96
C ARG A 87 -3.37 2.00 -3.36
N SER A 88 -2.21 2.29 -2.77
CA SER A 88 -1.38 1.29 -2.07
C SER A 88 -2.03 0.71 -0.81
N LEU A 89 -3.03 1.40 -0.24
CA LEU A 89 -3.84 0.92 0.88
C LEU A 89 -5.06 0.12 0.41
N GLU A 90 -5.33 0.00 -0.88
CA GLU A 90 -6.39 -0.88 -1.40
C GLU A 90 -6.10 -2.34 -1.00
N GLY A 91 -7.04 -2.97 -0.31
CA GLY A 91 -6.87 -4.33 0.22
C GLY A 91 -6.18 -4.41 1.60
N ALA A 92 -5.78 -3.27 2.19
CA ALA A 92 -5.44 -3.23 3.60
C ALA A 92 -6.70 -3.51 4.45
N LEU A 93 -6.63 -4.52 5.32
CA LEU A 93 -7.75 -4.96 6.16
C LEU A 93 -7.94 -4.12 7.43
N ALA A 94 -7.16 -3.05 7.59
CA ALA A 94 -7.23 -2.24 8.79
C ALA A 94 -8.45 -1.32 8.79
N THR A 95 -9.09 -1.30 9.96
CA THR A 95 -10.31 -0.54 10.26
C THR A 95 -10.19 0.96 9.95
N ASP A 96 -9.01 1.54 10.10
CA ASP A 96 -8.79 2.99 9.99
C ASP A 96 -8.68 3.47 8.52
N VAL A 97 -8.51 2.54 7.57
CA VAL A 97 -8.35 2.86 6.15
C VAL A 97 -9.66 3.34 5.51
N VAL A 98 -10.82 2.85 5.97
CA VAL A 98 -12.13 3.31 5.47
C VAL A 98 -12.37 4.80 5.79
N ALA A 99 -11.99 5.24 6.99
CA ALA A 99 -12.12 6.64 7.36
C ALA A 99 -11.23 7.53 6.47
N LEU A 100 -10.01 7.07 6.20
CA LEU A 100 -9.07 7.75 5.32
C LEU A 100 -9.60 7.87 3.88
N PHE A 101 -10.18 6.80 3.32
CA PHE A 101 -10.82 6.85 2.00
C PHE A 101 -12.01 7.82 1.96
N ALA A 102 -12.82 7.86 3.03
CA ALA A 102 -13.92 8.81 3.15
C ALA A 102 -13.43 10.27 3.26
N GLU A 103 -12.35 10.52 4.01
CA GLU A 103 -11.73 11.84 4.10
C GLU A 103 -11.20 12.32 2.73
N ALA A 104 -10.65 11.41 1.93
CA ALA A 104 -10.16 11.70 0.58
C ALA A 104 -11.25 12.25 -0.36
N LEU A 105 -12.53 11.94 -0.13
CA LEU A 105 -13.65 12.53 -0.90
C LEU A 105 -13.77 14.05 -0.74
N THR A 106 -13.10 14.61 0.27
CA THR A 106 -13.05 16.05 0.55
C THR A 106 -11.74 16.71 0.12
N ASP A 107 -10.78 15.93 -0.41
CA ASP A 107 -9.50 16.44 -0.88
C ASP A 107 -9.71 17.47 -2.01
N PRO A 108 -8.94 18.56 -2.10
CA PRO A 108 -9.07 19.51 -3.21
C PRO A 108 -8.72 18.92 -4.59
N ASP A 109 -7.93 17.84 -4.65
CA ASP A 109 -7.49 17.21 -5.88
C ASP A 109 -8.45 16.08 -6.32
N LEU A 110 -8.82 16.08 -7.60
CA LEU A 110 -9.82 15.15 -8.13
C LEU A 110 -9.30 13.70 -8.22
N TRP A 111 -8.00 13.48 -8.37
CA TRP A 111 -7.44 12.13 -8.44
C TRP A 111 -7.35 11.49 -7.06
N VAL A 112 -7.11 12.29 -6.03
CA VAL A 112 -7.17 11.84 -4.63
C VAL A 112 -8.61 11.47 -4.25
N GLN A 113 -9.59 12.28 -4.69
CA GLN A 113 -11.01 11.96 -4.51
C GLN A 113 -11.36 10.62 -5.18
N ASP A 114 -10.98 10.41 -6.44
CA ASP A 114 -11.22 9.18 -7.20
C ASP A 114 -10.60 7.93 -6.54
N ALA A 115 -9.37 8.07 -6.00
CA ALA A 115 -8.74 7.01 -5.21
C ALA A 115 -9.52 6.71 -3.92
N GLY A 116 -10.08 7.74 -3.26
CA GLY A 116 -10.97 7.57 -2.10
C GLY A 116 -12.26 6.82 -2.45
N GLU A 117 -12.90 7.18 -3.55
CA GLU A 117 -14.10 6.50 -4.06
C GLU A 117 -13.81 5.02 -4.33
N THR A 118 -12.74 4.75 -5.09
CA THR A 118 -12.29 3.40 -5.41
C THR A 118 -11.96 2.60 -4.14
N GLY A 119 -11.28 3.22 -3.18
CA GLY A 119 -10.95 2.60 -1.90
C GLY A 119 -12.18 2.17 -1.10
N LEU A 120 -13.20 3.03 -0.98
CA LEU A 120 -14.48 2.69 -0.35
C LEU A 120 -15.19 1.55 -1.09
N TYR A 121 -15.15 1.56 -2.41
CA TYR A 121 -15.72 0.51 -3.25
C TYR A 121 -14.96 -0.80 -3.24
N ARG A 122 -13.68 -0.83 -2.89
CA ARG A 122 -12.89 -2.07 -2.90
C ARG A 122 -12.63 -2.59 -1.49
N ASN A 123 -13.04 -1.84 -0.47
CA ASN A 123 -12.96 -2.28 0.90
C ASN A 123 -13.95 -3.42 1.18
N ASP A 124 -13.43 -4.51 1.77
CA ASP A 124 -14.23 -5.68 2.15
C ASP A 124 -15.27 -5.35 3.24
N ASP A 125 -15.01 -4.35 4.10
CA ASP A 125 -15.94 -3.84 5.10
C ASP A 125 -16.93 -2.84 4.46
N ARG A 126 -17.83 -3.40 3.66
CA ARG A 126 -18.90 -2.68 2.95
C ARG A 126 -19.79 -1.88 3.90
N ASP A 127 -20.16 -2.46 5.03
CA ASP A 127 -21.02 -1.80 6.01
C ASP A 127 -20.33 -0.57 6.60
N ARG A 128 -19.03 -0.66 6.93
CA ARG A 128 -18.28 0.50 7.39
C ARG A 128 -18.16 1.57 6.31
N SER A 129 -17.91 1.18 5.07
CA SER A 129 -17.83 2.12 3.93
C SER A 129 -19.15 2.86 3.72
N LYS A 130 -20.28 2.14 3.73
CA LYS A 130 -21.63 2.73 3.69
C LYS A 130 -21.91 3.65 4.88
N ASN A 131 -21.50 3.27 6.08
CA ASN A 131 -21.64 4.11 7.27
C ASN A 131 -20.82 5.40 7.16
N ALA A 132 -19.60 5.35 6.62
CA ALA A 132 -18.77 6.53 6.40
C ALA A 132 -19.41 7.48 5.36
N LEU A 133 -19.91 6.93 4.25
CA LEU A 133 -20.65 7.70 3.24
C LEU A 133 -21.93 8.33 3.82
N ALA A 134 -22.69 7.59 4.62
CA ALA A 134 -23.90 8.12 5.27
C ALA A 134 -23.60 9.31 6.20
N LEU A 135 -22.43 9.32 6.86
CA LEU A 135 -21.97 10.49 7.63
C LEU A 135 -21.62 11.67 6.71
N LEU A 136 -20.97 11.42 5.56
CA LEU A 136 -20.64 12.47 4.59
C LEU A 136 -21.86 13.08 3.90
N CYS A 137 -22.98 12.34 3.80
CA CYS A 137 -24.28 12.89 3.41
C CYS A 137 -24.78 14.00 4.34
N LEU A 138 -24.20 14.16 5.54
CA LEU A 138 -24.48 15.24 6.48
C LEU A 138 -23.51 16.43 6.38
N SER A 139 -22.49 16.36 5.51
CA SER A 139 -21.49 17.43 5.31
C SER A 139 -22.14 18.77 4.98
N GLU A 140 -21.55 19.90 5.37
CA GLU A 140 -22.05 21.22 4.95
C GLU A 140 -21.73 21.52 3.48
N ALA A 141 -20.68 20.90 2.94
CA ALA A 141 -20.29 21.04 1.54
C ALA A 141 -21.27 20.28 0.64
N ARG A 142 -21.97 21.01 -0.23
CA ARG A 142 -22.99 20.44 -1.13
C ARG A 142 -22.41 19.35 -2.03
N ASP A 143 -21.23 19.57 -2.58
CA ASP A 143 -20.62 18.65 -3.53
C ASP A 143 -20.22 17.34 -2.86
N VAL A 144 -19.66 17.41 -1.64
CA VAL A 144 -19.35 16.23 -0.80
C VAL A 144 -20.62 15.44 -0.47
N ARG A 145 -21.71 16.11 -0.06
CA ARG A 145 -22.99 15.43 0.21
C ARG A 145 -23.56 14.71 -1.01
N LEU A 146 -23.53 15.35 -2.17
CA LEU A 146 -24.09 14.79 -3.40
C LEU A 146 -23.29 13.57 -3.84
N ARG A 147 -21.96 13.69 -3.86
CA ARG A 147 -21.06 12.58 -4.17
C ARG A 147 -21.24 11.40 -3.21
N ALA A 148 -21.31 11.66 -1.91
CA ALA A 148 -21.53 10.59 -0.93
C ALA A 148 -22.86 9.86 -1.12
N ALA A 149 -23.92 10.59 -1.49
CA ALA A 149 -25.23 10.00 -1.77
C ALA A 149 -25.25 9.17 -3.06
N GLU A 150 -24.55 9.61 -4.10
CA GLU A 150 -24.38 8.88 -5.36
C GLU A 150 -23.62 7.56 -5.14
N LEU A 151 -22.48 7.62 -4.44
CA LEU A 151 -21.72 6.42 -4.08
C LEU A 151 -22.53 5.43 -3.23
N LEU A 152 -23.35 5.94 -2.30
CA LEU A 152 -24.19 5.08 -1.47
C LEU A 152 -25.26 4.36 -2.30
N ASP A 153 -25.90 5.07 -3.25
CA ASP A 153 -26.90 4.50 -4.16
C ASP A 153 -26.29 3.42 -5.06
N GLU A 154 -25.11 3.68 -5.64
CA GLU A 154 -24.34 2.73 -6.44
C GLU A 154 -23.93 1.48 -5.63
N MET A 155 -23.43 1.66 -4.40
CA MET A 155 -23.11 0.55 -3.49
C MET A 155 -24.33 -0.28 -3.05
N ASP A 156 -25.53 0.30 -3.03
CA ASP A 156 -26.78 -0.40 -2.72
C ASP A 156 -27.38 -1.09 -3.96
N ALA A 157 -27.23 -0.50 -5.14
CA ALA A 157 -27.67 -1.08 -6.40
C ALA A 157 -26.87 -2.34 -6.79
N GLY A 158 -25.65 -2.48 -6.26
CA GLY A 158 -24.71 -3.52 -6.70
C GLY A 158 -24.26 -3.31 -8.16
N GLU A 159 -24.53 -2.14 -8.72
CA GLU A 159 -24.13 -1.72 -10.05
C GLU A 159 -22.67 -1.25 -9.97
N LEU A 160 -21.74 -2.10 -10.41
CA LEU A 160 -20.38 -1.66 -10.66
C LEU A 160 -20.25 -1.29 -12.15
N PRO A 161 -19.91 -0.04 -12.50
CA PRO A 161 -19.69 0.35 -13.90
C PRO A 161 -18.25 0.08 -14.39
N TRP A 162 -17.40 -0.63 -13.62
CA TRP A 162 -15.95 -0.60 -13.84
C TRP A 162 -15.32 -1.85 -14.48
N ASP A 163 -16.09 -2.82 -14.96
CA ASP A 163 -15.55 -3.91 -15.81
C ASP A 163 -14.88 -3.37 -17.11
N GLU A 164 -15.04 -2.08 -17.45
CA GLU A 164 -14.50 -1.47 -18.66
C GLU A 164 -13.35 -0.45 -18.45
N LEU A 165 -12.96 -0.10 -17.22
CA LEU A 165 -12.03 1.03 -16.99
C LEU A 165 -10.97 0.75 -15.90
N TYR A 166 -10.16 -0.30 -16.03
CA TYR A 166 -8.68 -0.23 -16.09
C TYR A 166 -8.02 -1.62 -16.01
N ASP A 167 -7.07 -1.85 -16.91
CA ASP A 167 -6.12 -2.96 -16.95
C ASP A 167 -4.96 -2.60 -15.98
N GLY A 168 -4.97 -3.19 -14.77
CA GLY A 168 -3.84 -3.08 -13.85
C GLY A 168 -2.55 -3.71 -14.44
N PRO A 169 -1.36 -3.44 -13.88
CA PRO A 169 -0.07 -3.87 -14.44
C PRO A 169 0.13 -5.40 -14.56
N THR A 170 -0.85 -6.21 -14.15
CA THR A 170 -0.80 -7.67 -14.17
C THR A 170 -1.71 -8.32 -15.21
N GLY A 171 -2.64 -7.60 -15.86
CA GLY A 171 -3.49 -8.16 -16.93
C GLY A 171 -4.30 -9.40 -16.54
N LEU A 172 -4.55 -9.62 -15.24
CA LEU A 172 -5.32 -10.76 -14.75
C LEU A 172 -6.70 -10.27 -14.33
N PRO A 173 -7.79 -10.85 -14.87
CA PRO A 173 -9.12 -10.55 -14.39
C PRO A 173 -9.24 -10.97 -12.93
N TRP A 174 -9.75 -10.07 -12.10
CA TRP A 174 -10.19 -10.37 -10.75
C TRP A 174 -11.17 -11.54 -10.79
N ALA A 175 -10.86 -12.62 -10.07
CA ALA A 175 -11.79 -13.72 -9.85
C ALA A 175 -12.50 -13.44 -8.52
N PRO A 176 -13.85 -13.35 -8.48
CA PRO A 176 -14.56 -13.26 -7.21
C PRO A 176 -14.23 -14.49 -6.35
N PRO A 177 -14.12 -14.34 -5.02
CA PRO A 177 -13.93 -15.49 -4.15
C PRO A 177 -15.10 -16.48 -4.36
N PRO A 178 -14.85 -17.80 -4.30
CA PRO A 178 -15.92 -18.77 -4.44
C PRO A 178 -16.96 -18.51 -3.36
N SER A 179 -18.21 -18.29 -3.76
CA SER A 179 -19.34 -18.17 -2.83
C SER A 179 -19.39 -19.43 -1.96
N ASP A 180 -19.17 -19.27 -0.65
CA ASP A 180 -19.47 -20.28 0.35
C ASP A 180 -21.01 -20.39 0.47
N GLU A 181 -21.65 -20.99 -0.54
CA GLU A 181 -22.99 -21.54 -0.39
C GLU A 181 -22.87 -22.88 0.32
N THR A 182 -22.72 -22.81 1.65
CA THR A 182 -23.28 -23.85 2.51
C THR A 182 -24.64 -23.37 2.98
N ASP A 183 -25.71 -23.81 2.32
CA ASP A 183 -27.03 -23.84 2.96
C ASP A 183 -27.33 -25.28 3.43
N PRO A 184 -27.36 -25.52 4.76
CA PRO A 184 -27.86 -26.76 5.30
C PRO A 184 -29.40 -26.73 5.36
N SER A 185 -30.01 -27.82 4.88
CA SER A 185 -31.41 -28.22 5.09
C SER A 185 -32.50 -27.53 4.26
N GLY A 186 -33.00 -28.27 3.28
CA GLY A 186 -34.31 -28.09 2.65
C GLY A 186 -34.89 -29.46 2.32
N ASP A 187 -35.60 -30.03 3.29
CA ASP A 187 -36.46 -31.21 3.14
C ASP A 187 -37.56 -30.92 2.10
N THR A 188 -37.81 -31.83 1.15
CA THR A 188 -39.16 -32.29 0.74
C THR A 188 -39.10 -33.34 -0.37
N ASP A 189 -39.95 -34.36 -0.20
CA ASP A 189 -40.32 -35.48 -1.08
C ASP A 189 -40.41 -35.17 -2.59
N ASP A 190 -40.05 -36.14 -3.45
CA ASP A 190 -41.01 -37.03 -4.13
C ASP A 190 -40.34 -38.01 -5.15
N HIS A 191 -41.02 -39.16 -5.34
CA HIS A 191 -40.83 -40.28 -6.30
C HIS A 191 -39.96 -41.49 -5.94
#